data_AF-A0A344LMI2-F1
#
_entry.id   AF-A0A344LMI2-F1
#
_cell.length_a   1.000
_cell.length_b   1.000
_cell.length_c   1.000
_cell.angle_alpha   90.00
_cell.angle_beta   90.00
_cell.angle_gamma   90.00
#
_symmetry.space_group_name_H-M   'P 1'
#
loop_
_entity.id
_entity.type
_entity.pdbx_description
1 polymer ?
#
loop_
_entity_poly.entity_id
_entity_poly.type
_entity_poly.pdbx_seq_one_letter_code
_entity_poly.pdbx_strand_id
1 'polypeptide(L)'
;MKNKAILISTFCLLFFYCQEKTKSHKKKVINIITDKSNSQPDKERAIQERDTITIEYLNKYNPYDYETKLSNGYSIEFKYFQKDKNSPTEMCLNLKKGDKTIDTLNIMGYGAPHKNLGYIGADYNKYFAFVNSFGSGNPHDFKLIEKQSGKIIKSGFIVDSFKNPELLLYAKGYDSLMLYDLEKKKDNLIENLNQSKVIDCMVSELNQVVKIKKATQKYVFIEIENHENKVVSKKYYR
;
A
#
# COMPACT_ATOMS: atom_id res chain seq x y z
N MET A 1 -9.84 -16.82 57.85
CA MET A 1 -8.68 -16.96 56.94
C MET A 1 -9.19 -17.54 55.63
N LYS A 2 -9.26 -16.74 54.55
CA LYS A 2 -9.84 -17.15 53.26
C LYS A 2 -8.69 -17.40 52.27
N ASN A 3 -8.57 -18.64 51.82
CA ASN A 3 -7.56 -19.09 50.86
C ASN A 3 -7.82 -18.49 49.47
N LYS A 4 -6.78 -17.89 48.88
CA LYS A 4 -6.72 -17.50 47.48
C LYS A 4 -6.20 -18.70 46.67
N ALA A 5 -7.03 -19.22 45.76
CA ALA A 5 -6.56 -20.11 44.71
C ALA A 5 -6.18 -19.26 43.50
N ILE A 6 -4.89 -19.28 43.13
CA ILE A 6 -4.35 -18.66 41.93
C ILE A 6 -4.44 -19.69 40.82
N LEU A 7 -5.29 -19.44 39.83
CA LEU A 7 -5.42 -20.27 38.64
C LEU A 7 -4.37 -19.83 37.62
N ILE A 8 -3.34 -20.65 37.45
CA ILE A 8 -2.32 -20.53 36.41
C ILE A 8 -2.96 -21.04 35.11
N SER A 9 -3.20 -20.14 34.15
CA SER A 9 -3.64 -20.51 32.80
C SER A 9 -2.42 -20.70 31.90
N THR A 10 -2.13 -21.96 31.62
CA THR A 10 -1.12 -22.44 30.68
C THR A 10 -1.59 -22.14 29.25
N PHE A 11 -0.86 -21.29 28.53
CA PHE A 11 -1.13 -20.95 27.13
C PHE A 11 -0.54 -22.05 26.23
N CYS A 12 -1.37 -22.98 25.78
CA CYS A 12 -0.98 -24.01 24.82
C CYS A 12 -0.92 -23.44 23.40
N LEU A 13 0.27 -23.55 22.81
CA LEU A 13 0.54 -23.48 21.38
C LEU A 13 -0.36 -24.45 20.59
N LEU A 14 -1.17 -23.92 19.68
CA LEU A 14 -1.74 -24.71 18.58
C LEU A 14 -1.36 -24.05 17.26
N PHE A 15 -0.20 -24.47 16.75
CA PHE A 15 0.12 -24.43 15.33
C PHE A 15 -0.87 -25.34 14.60
N PHE A 16 -1.91 -24.77 14.00
CA PHE A 16 -2.70 -25.49 13.01
C PHE A 16 -1.93 -25.59 11.70
N TYR A 17 -1.32 -26.76 11.58
CA TYR A 17 -0.99 -27.49 10.36
C TYR A 17 -2.10 -27.35 9.31
N CYS A 18 -1.84 -26.62 8.22
CA CYS A 18 -2.61 -26.72 6.99
C CYS A 18 -1.71 -27.31 5.90
N GLN A 19 -1.82 -28.63 5.73
CA GLN A 19 -1.43 -29.30 4.51
C GLN A 19 -2.44 -28.96 3.42
N GLU A 20 -2.02 -28.15 2.44
CA GLU A 20 -2.70 -28.11 1.16
C GLU A 20 -1.85 -28.77 0.06
N LYS A 21 -2.53 -29.69 -0.61
CA LYS A 21 -2.06 -30.60 -1.64
C LYS A 21 -1.53 -29.83 -2.86
N THR A 22 -0.22 -29.82 -3.06
CA THR A 22 0.35 -29.54 -4.38
C THR A 22 0.24 -30.78 -5.26
N LYS A 23 -0.68 -30.71 -6.24
CA LYS A 23 -0.75 -31.66 -7.36
C LYS A 23 0.56 -31.59 -8.14
N SER A 24 1.38 -32.62 -7.98
CA SER A 24 2.58 -32.87 -8.79
C SER A 24 2.18 -33.16 -10.24
N HIS A 25 2.47 -32.22 -11.15
CA HIS A 25 2.50 -32.53 -12.58
C HIS A 25 3.79 -33.32 -12.87
N LYS A 26 3.64 -34.64 -12.99
CA LYS A 26 4.64 -35.54 -13.56
C LYS A 26 5.02 -35.07 -14.96
N LYS A 27 6.19 -34.44 -15.09
CA LYS A 27 6.84 -34.22 -16.39
C LYS A 27 7.39 -35.57 -16.86
N LYS A 28 6.88 -36.03 -18.00
CA LYS A 28 7.24 -37.30 -18.65
C LYS A 28 8.73 -37.25 -19.03
N VAL A 29 9.55 -38.02 -18.33
CA VAL A 29 10.94 -38.31 -18.72
C VAL A 29 10.87 -39.27 -19.90
N ILE A 30 11.32 -38.83 -21.08
CA ILE A 30 11.61 -39.71 -22.21
C ILE A 30 13.12 -39.91 -22.20
N ASN A 31 13.55 -41.10 -21.79
CA ASN A 31 14.90 -41.59 -21.99
C ASN A 31 15.06 -41.96 -23.47
N ILE A 32 16.02 -41.33 -24.16
CA ILE A 32 16.62 -41.87 -25.38
C ILE A 32 18.13 -41.93 -25.14
N ILE A 33 18.61 -43.15 -24.90
CA ILE A 33 20.00 -43.61 -25.01
C ILE A 33 19.99 -44.31 -26.40
N THR A 34 20.89 -44.15 -27.37
CA THR A 34 22.29 -43.73 -27.49
C THR A 34 22.53 -43.47 -28.98
N ASP A 35 23.49 -42.61 -29.34
CA ASP A 35 24.61 -43.11 -30.15
C ASP A 35 25.83 -42.19 -30.04
N LYS A 36 26.96 -42.84 -29.78
CA LYS A 36 28.29 -42.25 -29.76
C LYS A 36 28.78 -42.05 -31.19
N SER A 37 29.21 -40.85 -31.56
CA SER A 37 30.49 -40.69 -32.26
C SER A 37 31.03 -39.26 -32.17
N ASN A 38 32.35 -39.22 -32.08
CA ASN A 38 33.24 -38.10 -31.80
C ASN A 38 33.04 -36.84 -32.67
N SER A 39 33.06 -35.68 -32.02
CA SER A 39 34.02 -34.58 -32.31
C SER A 39 33.79 -33.38 -31.38
N GLN A 40 34.78 -33.11 -30.53
CA GLN A 40 35.12 -31.75 -30.09
C GLN A 40 36.15 -31.20 -31.10
N PRO A 41 36.29 -29.87 -31.31
CA PRO A 41 36.13 -28.81 -30.31
C PRO A 41 35.32 -27.60 -30.81
N ASP A 42 34.50 -27.00 -29.93
CA ASP A 42 34.11 -25.55 -29.95
C ASP A 42 32.94 -25.31 -28.97
N LYS A 43 33.07 -25.77 -27.73
CA LYS A 43 32.05 -25.59 -26.68
C LYS A 43 32.57 -24.89 -25.44
N GLU A 44 33.54 -24.00 -25.60
CA GLU A 44 34.07 -23.18 -24.49
C GLU A 44 33.77 -21.68 -24.59
N ARG A 45 32.93 -21.26 -25.55
CA ARG A 45 32.44 -19.87 -25.66
C ARG A 45 30.93 -19.70 -25.63
N ALA A 46 30.20 -20.73 -25.22
CA ALA A 46 28.79 -20.61 -24.85
C ALA A 46 28.64 -20.61 -23.32
N ILE A 47 29.46 -19.81 -22.64
CA ILE A 47 29.10 -19.37 -21.29
C ILE A 47 27.91 -18.45 -21.50
N GLN A 48 26.75 -18.92 -21.05
CA GLN A 48 25.49 -18.19 -20.96
C GLN A 48 25.72 -16.68 -20.78
N GLU A 49 25.54 -15.91 -21.85
CA GLU A 49 24.98 -14.56 -21.72
C GLU A 49 23.59 -14.76 -21.11
N ARG A 50 23.53 -14.86 -19.78
CA ARG A 50 22.29 -14.52 -19.08
C ARG A 50 22.08 -13.05 -19.43
N ASP A 51 21.06 -12.75 -20.21
CA ASP A 51 20.59 -11.40 -20.48
C ASP A 51 20.59 -10.64 -19.15
N THR A 52 21.63 -9.83 -18.92
CA THR A 52 21.76 -9.15 -17.64
C THR A 52 20.87 -7.94 -17.79
N ILE A 53 19.63 -8.05 -17.34
CA ILE A 53 18.65 -6.97 -17.38
C ILE A 53 19.28 -5.74 -16.72
N THR A 54 19.55 -4.70 -17.51
CA THR A 54 20.21 -3.48 -17.01
C THR A 54 19.19 -2.55 -16.35
N ILE A 55 19.67 -1.65 -15.48
CA ILE A 55 18.83 -0.60 -14.87
C ILE A 55 18.20 0.30 -15.95
N GLU A 56 18.96 0.62 -17.00
CA GLU A 56 18.46 1.43 -18.13
C GLU A 56 17.30 0.73 -18.84
N TYR A 57 17.44 -0.58 -19.09
CA TYR A 57 16.37 -1.39 -19.65
C TYR A 57 15.13 -1.37 -18.75
N LEU A 58 15.29 -1.60 -17.44
CA LEU A 58 14.18 -1.61 -16.49
C LEU A 58 13.45 -0.26 -16.44
N ASN A 59 14.19 0.84 -16.37
CA ASN A 59 13.60 2.19 -16.36
C ASN A 59 12.86 2.52 -17.66
N LYS A 60 13.29 1.96 -18.79
CA LYS A 60 12.67 2.22 -20.10
C LYS A 60 11.44 1.35 -20.37
N TYR A 61 11.45 0.09 -19.94
CA TYR A 61 10.47 -0.91 -20.38
C TYR A 61 9.63 -1.51 -19.26
N ASN A 62 9.88 -1.17 -17.99
CA ASN A 62 9.07 -1.62 -16.86
C ASN A 62 8.56 -0.42 -16.02
N PRO A 63 7.68 0.43 -16.59
CA PRO A 63 7.21 1.64 -15.94
C PRO A 63 6.34 1.33 -14.72
N TYR A 64 6.15 2.34 -13.87
CA TYR A 64 5.30 2.21 -12.69
C TYR A 64 3.81 2.06 -13.04
N ASP A 65 3.12 1.15 -12.36
CA ASP A 65 1.73 0.81 -12.65
C ASP A 65 0.69 1.86 -12.17
N TYR A 66 1.07 2.83 -11.34
CA TYR A 66 0.15 3.74 -10.66
C TYR A 66 0.28 5.19 -11.14
N GLU A 67 -0.73 6.01 -10.81
CA GLU A 67 -0.71 7.45 -11.05
C GLU A 67 0.55 8.10 -10.46
N THR A 68 1.16 8.97 -11.26
CA THR A 68 2.42 9.66 -10.93
C THR A 68 2.28 11.18 -10.99
N LYS A 69 1.21 11.72 -11.57
CA LYS A 69 1.00 13.17 -11.63
C LYS A 69 0.25 13.66 -10.40
N LEU A 70 0.74 14.76 -9.84
CA LEU A 70 0.09 15.49 -8.76
C LEU A 70 -0.26 16.90 -9.26
N SER A 71 -1.31 17.48 -8.71
CA SER A 71 -1.68 18.87 -8.97
C SER A 71 -0.54 19.84 -8.64
N ASN A 72 -0.54 20.99 -9.32
CA ASN A 72 0.44 22.08 -9.19
C ASN A 72 1.87 21.76 -9.64
N GLY A 73 1.99 20.90 -10.66
CA GLY A 73 3.27 20.59 -11.31
C GLY A 73 4.19 19.71 -10.47
N TYR A 74 3.64 18.98 -9.50
CA TYR A 74 4.36 17.96 -8.75
C TYR A 74 4.15 16.58 -9.40
N SER A 75 5.07 15.65 -9.15
CA SER A 75 4.95 14.28 -9.62
C SER A 75 5.67 13.30 -8.70
N ILE A 76 5.34 12.02 -8.84
CA ILE A 76 6.08 10.91 -8.27
C ILE A 76 6.90 10.27 -9.39
N GLU A 77 8.22 10.36 -9.29
CA GLU A 77 9.12 9.65 -10.18
C GLU A 77 9.39 8.27 -9.64
N PHE A 78 9.16 7.26 -10.48
CA PHE A 78 9.61 5.91 -10.24
C PHE A 78 10.92 5.66 -10.95
N LYS A 79 11.86 4.99 -10.28
CA LYS A 79 13.11 4.52 -10.89
C LYS A 79 13.65 3.26 -10.25
N TYR A 80 14.31 2.46 -11.07
CA TYR A 80 15.27 1.44 -10.67
C TYR A 80 16.65 2.07 -10.47
N PHE A 81 17.36 1.63 -9.45
CA PHE A 81 18.73 2.07 -9.18
C PHE A 81 19.54 1.00 -8.43
N GLN A 82 20.86 1.19 -8.39
CA GLN A 82 21.79 0.46 -7.53
C GLN A 82 22.68 1.49 -6.84
N LYS A 83 23.04 1.24 -5.58
CA LYS A 83 23.96 2.13 -4.83
C LYS A 83 25.39 2.02 -5.35
N ASP A 84 25.79 0.80 -5.72
CA ASP A 84 27.06 0.47 -6.36
C ASP A 84 26.91 -0.79 -7.21
N LYS A 85 27.96 -1.18 -7.95
CA LYS A 85 27.93 -2.32 -8.89
C LYS A 85 27.61 -3.68 -8.25
N ASN A 86 27.84 -3.83 -6.95
CA ASN A 86 27.64 -5.09 -6.23
C ASN A 86 26.36 -5.09 -5.38
N SER A 87 25.70 -3.94 -5.27
CA SER A 87 24.44 -3.79 -4.54
C SER A 87 23.28 -4.42 -5.31
N PRO A 88 22.29 -4.99 -4.61
CA PRO A 88 21.06 -5.43 -5.25
C PRO A 88 20.36 -4.26 -5.92
N THR A 89 19.68 -4.52 -7.04
CA THR A 89 18.80 -3.53 -7.67
C THR A 89 17.66 -3.18 -6.73
N GLU A 90 17.40 -1.89 -6.57
CA GLU A 90 16.31 -1.33 -5.79
C GLU A 90 15.38 -0.53 -6.71
N MET A 91 14.15 -0.32 -6.25
CA MET A 91 13.12 0.53 -6.82
C MET A 91 12.83 1.64 -5.83
N CYS A 92 12.55 2.85 -6.30
CA CYS A 92 12.11 3.94 -5.42
C CYS A 92 11.06 4.84 -6.07
N LEU A 93 10.33 5.54 -5.20
CA LEU A 93 9.41 6.61 -5.56
C LEU A 93 9.93 7.93 -4.98
N ASN A 94 10.18 8.91 -5.84
CA ASN A 94 10.64 10.25 -5.46
C ASN A 94 9.54 11.28 -5.70
N LEU A 95 9.27 12.13 -4.71
CA LEU A 95 8.46 13.32 -4.90
C LEU A 95 9.29 14.38 -5.64
N LYS A 96 8.77 14.90 -6.75
CA LYS A 96 9.43 15.89 -7.60
C LYS A 96 8.57 17.11 -7.89
N LYS A 97 9.23 18.21 -8.25
CA LYS A 97 8.65 19.38 -8.92
C LYS A 97 9.57 19.80 -10.08
N GLY A 98 9.14 19.53 -11.31
CA GLY A 98 10.06 19.55 -12.45
C GLY A 98 11.23 18.59 -12.22
N ASP A 99 12.46 19.06 -12.43
CA ASP A 99 13.66 18.23 -12.26
C ASP A 99 14.12 18.09 -10.80
N LYS A 100 13.60 18.92 -9.90
CA LYS A 100 13.99 18.92 -8.49
C LYS A 100 13.33 17.75 -7.75
N THR A 101 14.16 16.87 -7.17
CA THR A 101 13.73 15.92 -6.14
C THR A 101 13.55 16.63 -4.80
N ILE A 102 12.39 16.41 -4.20
CA ILE A 102 12.00 16.98 -2.90
C ILE A 102 12.24 15.97 -1.80
N ASP A 103 11.77 14.73 -2.00
CA ASP A 103 11.91 13.66 -1.01
C ASP A 103 11.84 12.27 -1.69
N THR A 104 12.33 11.24 -0.99
CA THR A 104 12.20 9.83 -1.37
C THR A 104 11.13 9.18 -0.51
N LEU A 105 10.00 8.84 -1.10
CA LEU A 105 8.81 8.36 -0.39
C LEU A 105 8.94 6.92 0.09
N ASN A 106 9.52 6.06 -0.75
CA ASN A 106 9.75 4.65 -0.43
C ASN A 106 10.85 4.05 -1.30
N ILE A 107 11.53 3.04 -0.77
CA ILE A 107 12.55 2.22 -1.46
C ILE A 107 12.24 0.75 -1.18
N MET A 108 12.29 -0.09 -2.22
CA MET A 108 12.14 -1.53 -2.09
C MET A 108 13.10 -2.29 -2.99
N GLY A 109 13.44 -3.52 -2.63
CA GLY A 109 14.24 -4.39 -3.50
C GLY A 109 13.50 -4.72 -4.81
N TYR A 110 14.28 -4.89 -5.88
CA TYR A 110 13.79 -5.39 -7.17
C TYR A 110 13.10 -6.75 -7.00
N GLY A 111 11.99 -6.95 -7.72
CA GLY A 111 11.16 -8.16 -7.66
C GLY A 111 9.96 -8.05 -6.71
N ALA A 112 9.92 -7.06 -5.81
CA ALA A 112 8.70 -6.74 -5.08
C ALA A 112 7.62 -6.21 -6.03
N PRO A 113 6.33 -6.55 -5.83
CA PRO A 113 5.24 -5.94 -6.59
C PRO A 113 5.21 -4.41 -6.41
N HIS A 114 4.95 -3.67 -7.50
CA HIS A 114 4.87 -2.20 -7.47
C HIS A 114 3.88 -1.68 -6.44
N LYS A 115 2.77 -2.38 -6.21
CA LYS A 115 1.77 -2.02 -5.19
C LYS A 115 2.35 -1.84 -3.78
N ASN A 116 3.44 -2.55 -3.48
CA ASN A 116 4.11 -2.49 -2.18
C ASN A 116 4.94 -1.20 -2.03
N LEU A 117 5.38 -0.58 -3.13
CA LEU A 117 6.04 0.73 -3.09
C LEU A 117 5.08 1.82 -2.61
N GLY A 118 3.80 1.72 -2.97
CA GLY A 118 2.75 2.62 -2.52
C GLY A 118 2.26 3.58 -3.61
N TYR A 119 1.07 4.14 -3.44
CA TYR A 119 0.39 4.88 -4.50
C TYR A 119 -0.26 6.16 -3.95
N ILE A 120 -0.73 7.03 -4.84
CA ILE A 120 -1.43 8.25 -4.45
C ILE A 120 -2.86 7.91 -4.05
N GLY A 121 -3.19 8.03 -2.76
CA GLY A 121 -4.54 7.83 -2.24
C GLY A 121 -5.43 9.04 -2.39
N ALA A 122 -4.86 10.24 -2.35
CA ALA A 122 -5.57 11.50 -2.58
C ALA A 122 -4.57 12.59 -3.00
N ASP A 123 -5.02 13.51 -3.85
CA ASP A 123 -4.23 14.64 -4.33
C ASP A 123 -4.96 15.96 -4.09
N TYR A 124 -4.34 16.83 -3.31
CA TYR A 124 -4.83 18.15 -2.90
C TYR A 124 -3.87 19.26 -3.35
N ASN A 125 -4.28 20.52 -3.24
CA ASN A 125 -3.52 21.66 -3.71
C ASN A 125 -2.11 21.71 -3.08
N LYS A 126 -2.03 21.63 -1.74
CA LYS A 126 -0.77 21.71 -0.98
C LYS A 126 -0.23 20.36 -0.50
N TYR A 127 -1.08 19.35 -0.48
CA TYR A 127 -0.82 18.06 0.15
C TYR A 127 -1.17 16.91 -0.77
N PHE A 128 -0.64 15.73 -0.50
CA PHE A 128 -1.14 14.48 -1.09
C PHE A 128 -1.04 13.36 -0.06
N ALA A 129 -1.96 12.40 -0.12
CA ALA A 129 -1.91 11.20 0.70
C ALA A 129 -1.15 10.12 -0.08
N PHE A 130 0.02 9.75 0.42
CA PHE A 130 0.79 8.61 -0.07
C PHE A 130 0.41 7.37 0.73
N VAL A 131 0.01 6.29 0.05
CA VAL A 131 -0.55 5.10 0.66
C VAL A 131 0.36 3.90 0.44
N ASN A 132 0.73 3.22 1.51
CA ASN A 132 1.43 1.94 1.46
C ASN A 132 0.40 0.80 1.59
N SER A 133 0.43 -0.15 0.64
CA SER A 133 -0.39 -1.36 0.70
C SER A 133 0.49 -2.60 0.61
N PHE A 134 0.41 -3.47 1.61
CA PHE A 134 1.21 -4.71 1.68
C PHE A 134 0.46 -5.95 1.14
N GLY A 135 -0.67 -5.77 0.46
CA GLY A 135 -1.48 -6.87 -0.10
C GLY A 135 -2.90 -6.94 0.45
N SER A 136 -3.66 -7.93 -0.04
CA SER A 136 -5.10 -8.07 0.21
C SER A 136 -5.40 -8.37 1.69
N GLY A 137 -6.15 -7.48 2.34
CA GLY A 137 -6.61 -7.63 3.73
C GLY A 137 -5.96 -6.68 4.73
N ASN A 138 -4.87 -5.99 4.37
CA ASN A 138 -4.24 -5.03 5.26
C ASN A 138 -4.87 -3.64 5.12
N PRO A 139 -5.05 -2.89 6.22
CA PRO A 139 -5.38 -1.48 6.16
C PRO A 139 -4.38 -0.70 5.32
N HIS A 140 -4.89 0.27 4.58
CA HIS A 140 -4.11 1.10 3.68
C HIS A 140 -3.49 2.26 4.47
N ASP A 141 -2.32 2.02 5.06
CA ASP A 141 -1.58 3.04 5.82
C ASP A 141 -1.23 4.20 4.88
N PHE A 142 -1.51 5.43 5.31
CA PHE A 142 -1.19 6.63 4.56
C PHE A 142 -0.30 7.57 5.35
N LYS A 143 0.47 8.36 4.60
CA LYS A 143 1.15 9.57 5.05
C LYS A 143 0.58 10.74 4.25
N LEU A 144 0.01 11.73 4.92
CA LEU A 144 -0.36 13.00 4.29
C LEU A 144 0.88 13.88 4.28
N ILE A 145 1.36 14.19 3.09
CA ILE A 145 2.66 14.82 2.84
C ILE A 145 2.44 16.20 2.24
N GLU A 146 3.14 17.20 2.78
CA GLU A 146 3.21 18.53 2.18
C GLU A 146 4.11 18.49 0.95
N LYS A 147 3.53 18.82 -0.22
CA LYS A 147 4.21 18.68 -1.52
C LYS A 147 5.51 19.47 -1.61
N GLN A 148 5.53 20.66 -1.03
CA GLN A 148 6.67 21.58 -1.15
C GLN A 148 7.89 21.10 -0.36
N SER A 149 7.67 20.47 0.79
CA SER A 149 8.72 20.16 1.76
C SER A 149 8.99 18.66 1.91
N GLY A 150 8.08 17.79 1.45
CA GLY A 150 8.11 16.35 1.75
C GLY A 150 7.70 16.03 3.20
N LYS A 151 7.36 17.04 4.01
CA LYS A 151 7.04 16.81 5.42
C LYS A 151 5.73 16.04 5.58
N ILE A 152 5.79 14.93 6.31
CA ILE A 152 4.62 14.20 6.77
C ILE A 152 3.93 15.03 7.86
N ILE A 153 2.67 15.38 7.64
CA ILE A 153 1.85 16.14 8.60
C ILE A 153 0.84 15.27 9.34
N LYS A 154 0.49 14.11 8.79
CA LYS A 154 -0.50 13.20 9.37
C LYS A 154 -0.32 11.79 8.82
N SER A 155 -0.75 10.79 9.59
CA SER A 155 -0.78 9.38 9.19
C SER A 155 -1.98 8.65 9.80
N GLY A 156 -2.28 7.46 9.28
CA GLY A 156 -3.39 6.61 9.70
C GLY A 156 -3.79 5.68 8.57
N PHE A 157 -5.03 5.18 8.55
CA PHE A 157 -5.53 4.37 7.44
C PHE A 157 -6.50 5.17 6.59
N ILE A 158 -6.25 5.28 5.29
CA ILE A 158 -7.08 6.08 4.40
C ILE A 158 -8.44 5.42 4.21
N VAL A 159 -9.51 6.20 4.36
CA VAL A 159 -10.89 5.71 4.18
C VAL A 159 -11.50 6.33 2.93
N ASP A 160 -11.51 7.66 2.85
CA ASP A 160 -12.02 8.39 1.69
C ASP A 160 -11.44 9.81 1.61
N SER A 161 -11.63 10.50 0.48
CA SER A 161 -11.18 11.88 0.30
C SER A 161 -12.17 12.72 -0.51
N PHE A 162 -12.12 14.04 -0.32
CA PHE A 162 -12.92 15.00 -1.08
C PHE A 162 -12.06 16.20 -1.48
N LYS A 163 -12.22 16.71 -2.71
CA LYS A 163 -11.32 17.74 -3.26
C LYS A 163 -11.82 19.18 -3.11
N ASN A 164 -13.13 19.40 -2.99
CA ASN A 164 -13.67 20.76 -2.88
C ASN A 164 -14.93 20.80 -2.01
N PRO A 165 -14.81 21.02 -0.69
CA PRO A 165 -13.58 21.36 0.05
C PRO A 165 -12.58 20.20 0.16
N GLU A 166 -11.31 20.52 0.44
CA GLU A 166 -10.25 19.52 0.67
C GLU A 166 -10.42 18.84 2.03
N LEU A 167 -10.84 17.58 2.01
CA LEU A 167 -11.12 16.78 3.20
C LEU A 167 -10.51 15.38 3.07
N LEU A 168 -10.00 14.87 4.19
CA LEU A 168 -9.50 13.50 4.30
C LEU A 168 -10.26 12.77 5.41
N LEU A 169 -11.00 11.72 5.04
CA LEU A 169 -11.59 10.78 5.99
C LEU A 169 -10.61 9.63 6.20
N TYR A 170 -10.26 9.37 7.45
CA TYR A 170 -9.26 8.37 7.78
C TYR A 170 -9.51 7.74 9.15
N ALA A 171 -9.01 6.52 9.35
CA ALA A 171 -8.97 5.90 10.67
C ALA A 171 -7.65 6.28 11.37
N LYS A 172 -7.74 6.84 12.57
CA LYS A 172 -6.59 7.09 13.44
C LYS A 172 -6.37 5.84 14.28
N GLY A 173 -5.38 5.02 13.90
CA GLY A 173 -5.24 3.70 14.50
C GLY A 173 -6.45 2.82 14.18
N TYR A 174 -6.84 1.95 15.12
CA TYR A 174 -7.94 1.01 14.92
C TYR A 174 -9.26 1.40 15.61
N ASP A 175 -9.31 2.55 16.26
CA ASP A 175 -10.40 2.89 17.20
C ASP A 175 -11.26 4.08 16.77
N SER A 176 -10.76 4.96 15.89
CA SER A 176 -11.39 6.26 15.66
C SER A 176 -11.46 6.60 14.18
N LEU A 177 -12.67 6.91 13.71
CA LEU A 177 -12.87 7.49 12.39
C LEU A 177 -12.82 9.03 12.50
N MET A 178 -11.92 9.63 11.73
CA MET A 178 -11.58 11.05 11.81
C MET A 178 -11.78 11.73 10.45
N LEU A 179 -12.34 12.93 10.45
CA LEU A 179 -12.41 13.80 9.28
C LEU A 179 -11.43 14.96 9.48
N TYR A 180 -10.36 14.97 8.69
CA TYR A 180 -9.40 16.07 8.66
C TYR A 180 -9.81 17.10 7.63
N ASP A 181 -9.98 18.34 8.08
CA ASP A 181 -10.20 19.51 7.25
C ASP A 181 -8.85 20.15 6.90
N LEU A 182 -8.42 20.06 5.64
CA LEU A 182 -7.08 20.51 5.23
C LEU A 182 -6.97 22.04 5.21
N GLU A 183 -8.07 22.74 4.96
CA GLU A 183 -8.12 24.21 4.96
C GLU A 183 -7.99 24.74 6.39
N LYS A 184 -8.75 24.15 7.33
CA LYS A 184 -8.75 24.55 8.75
C LYS A 184 -7.65 23.88 9.57
N LYS A 185 -6.97 22.88 9.01
CA LYS A 185 -5.96 22.04 9.67
C LYS A 185 -6.47 21.41 10.98
N LYS A 186 -7.73 20.95 10.98
CA LYS A 186 -8.42 20.45 12.18
C LYS A 186 -8.98 19.05 11.96
N ASP A 187 -8.80 18.19 12.96
CA ASP A 187 -9.49 16.90 13.04
C ASP A 187 -10.85 17.04 13.71
N ASN A 188 -11.86 16.37 13.15
CA ASN A 188 -13.14 16.16 13.79
C ASN A 188 -13.38 14.65 13.94
N LEU A 189 -13.70 14.21 15.16
CA LEU A 189 -14.10 12.82 15.40
C LEU A 189 -15.47 12.58 14.76
N ILE A 190 -15.56 11.56 13.91
CA ILE A 190 -16.78 11.15 13.22
C ILE A 190 -17.49 10.04 14.02
N GLU A 191 -16.72 9.05 14.47
CA GLU A 191 -17.24 7.88 15.19
C GLU A 191 -16.09 7.22 15.97
N ASN A 192 -16.38 6.70 17.17
CA ASN A 192 -15.50 5.75 17.84
C ASN A 192 -15.89 4.34 17.34
N LEU A 193 -14.99 3.71 16.60
CA LEU A 193 -15.23 2.43 15.93
C LEU A 193 -15.55 1.32 16.93
N ASN A 194 -14.89 1.29 18.09
CA ASN A 194 -15.13 0.27 19.13
C ASN A 194 -16.51 0.40 19.80
N GLN A 195 -17.17 1.55 19.64
CA GLN A 195 -18.49 1.85 20.20
C GLN A 195 -19.56 2.03 19.12
N SER A 196 -19.17 1.90 17.85
CA SER A 196 -20.07 2.14 16.73
C SER A 196 -21.13 1.06 16.65
N LYS A 197 -22.39 1.49 16.59
CA LYS A 197 -23.53 0.57 16.33
C LYS A 197 -23.85 0.45 14.84
N VAL A 198 -23.10 1.14 13.99
CA VAL A 198 -23.42 1.28 12.55
C VAL A 198 -22.27 0.78 11.67
N ILE A 199 -21.03 0.97 12.12
CA ILE A 199 -19.82 0.48 11.44
C ILE A 199 -19.40 -0.79 12.16
N ASP A 200 -19.73 -1.93 11.56
CA ASP A 200 -19.37 -3.27 12.05
C ASP A 200 -18.51 -3.97 10.99
N CYS A 201 -17.29 -3.48 10.84
CA CYS A 201 -16.33 -4.00 9.87
C CYS A 201 -14.91 -3.78 10.38
N MET A 202 -13.94 -4.49 9.79
CA MET A 202 -12.54 -4.24 10.11
C MET A 202 -12.07 -2.91 9.51
N VAL A 203 -11.02 -2.33 10.09
CA VAL A 203 -10.42 -1.08 9.59
C VAL A 203 -9.94 -1.19 8.15
N SER A 204 -9.53 -2.38 7.71
CA SER A 204 -9.17 -2.69 6.33
C SER A 204 -10.33 -2.60 5.34
N GLU A 205 -11.57 -2.61 5.83
CA GLU A 205 -12.80 -2.58 5.02
C GLU A 205 -13.49 -1.22 5.05
N LEU A 206 -13.05 -0.29 5.90
CA LEU A 206 -13.68 1.02 6.07
C LEU A 206 -13.81 1.79 4.75
N ASN A 207 -12.81 1.68 3.87
CA ASN A 207 -12.83 2.33 2.56
C ASN A 207 -13.85 1.71 1.58
N GLN A 208 -14.49 0.59 1.93
CA GLN A 208 -15.59 -0.01 1.17
C GLN A 208 -16.94 0.46 1.71
N VAL A 209 -17.06 0.57 3.03
CA VAL A 209 -18.34 0.83 3.71
C VAL A 209 -18.60 2.29 4.08
N VAL A 210 -17.56 3.14 4.20
CA VAL A 210 -17.72 4.55 4.59
C VAL A 210 -17.26 5.48 3.47
N LYS A 211 -18.12 6.43 3.09
CA LYS A 211 -17.86 7.40 2.02
C LYS A 211 -18.29 8.81 2.37
N ILE A 212 -17.51 9.80 1.92
CA ILE A 212 -17.94 11.19 1.84
C ILE A 212 -18.83 11.34 0.60
N LYS A 213 -20.14 11.49 0.78
CA LYS A 213 -21.06 11.68 -0.36
C LYS A 213 -21.12 13.12 -0.84
N LYS A 214 -21.04 14.06 0.09
CA LYS A 214 -21.15 15.49 -0.21
C LYS A 214 -20.43 16.30 0.85
N ALA A 215 -19.69 17.31 0.43
CA ALA A 215 -19.13 18.30 1.33
C ALA A 215 -19.40 19.72 0.82
N THR A 216 -19.53 20.64 1.77
CA THR A 216 -19.71 22.07 1.54
C THR A 216 -18.80 22.84 2.49
N GLN A 217 -18.84 24.18 2.43
CA GLN A 217 -18.13 25.01 3.40
C GLN A 217 -18.67 24.90 4.84
N LYS A 218 -19.89 24.40 5.04
CA LYS A 218 -20.56 24.34 6.35
C LYS A 218 -20.69 22.94 6.93
N TYR A 219 -20.84 21.93 6.07
CA TYR A 219 -21.12 20.57 6.50
C TYR A 219 -20.56 19.52 5.54
N VAL A 220 -20.48 18.30 6.03
CA VAL A 220 -20.13 17.09 5.30
C VAL A 220 -21.19 16.02 5.56
N PHE A 221 -21.63 15.33 4.51
CA PHE A 221 -22.44 14.14 4.59
C PHE A 221 -21.57 12.91 4.40
N ILE A 222 -21.57 12.06 5.42
CA ILE A 222 -20.89 10.77 5.40
C ILE A 222 -21.98 9.69 5.35
N GLU A 223 -21.84 8.80 4.39
CA GLU A 223 -22.65 7.60 4.25
C GLU A 223 -21.87 6.39 4.75
N ILE A 224 -22.57 5.54 5.50
CA ILE A 224 -22.09 4.26 5.98
C ILE A 224 -23.06 3.21 5.43
N GLU A 225 -22.56 2.34 4.58
CA GLU A 225 -23.27 1.17 4.06
C GLU A 225 -22.71 -0.06 4.77
N ASN A 226 -23.49 -0.65 5.67
CA ASN A 226 -23.04 -1.86 6.37
C ASN A 226 -23.12 -3.09 5.45
N HIS A 227 -22.54 -4.22 5.87
CA HIS A 227 -22.57 -5.48 5.12
C HIS A 227 -23.99 -6.07 4.91
N GLU A 228 -25.00 -5.54 5.60
CA GLU A 228 -26.42 -5.87 5.39
C GLU A 228 -27.11 -4.95 4.37
N ASN A 229 -26.35 -4.12 3.64
CA ASN A 229 -26.81 -3.07 2.72
C ASN A 229 -27.72 -2.01 3.38
N LYS A 230 -27.65 -1.88 4.71
CA LYS A 230 -28.32 -0.80 5.42
C LYS A 230 -27.47 0.45 5.30
N VAL A 231 -28.05 1.44 4.65
CA VAL A 231 -27.42 2.74 4.45
C VAL A 231 -27.80 3.70 5.58
N VAL A 232 -26.81 4.23 6.28
CA VAL A 232 -26.97 5.30 7.27
C VAL A 232 -26.20 6.53 6.79
N SER A 233 -26.90 7.65 6.66
CA SER A 233 -26.30 8.93 6.33
C SER A 233 -26.30 9.85 7.55
N LYS A 234 -25.14 10.43 7.87
CA LYS A 234 -24.98 11.41 8.96
C LYS A 234 -24.40 12.71 8.44
N LYS A 235 -24.92 13.83 8.94
CA LYS A 235 -24.43 15.18 8.65
C LYS A 235 -23.52 15.66 9.78
N TYR A 236 -22.33 16.12 9.43
CA TYR A 236 -21.34 16.68 10.36
C TYR A 236 -21.06 18.13 9.98
N TYR A 237 -20.94 19.02 10.97
CA TYR A 237 -20.59 20.43 10.73
C TYR A 237 -19.07 20.60 10.74
N ARG A 238 -18.55 21.39 9.79
CA ARG A 238 -17.10 21.66 9.63
C ARG A 238 -16.62 22.77 10.55
#